data_AF-A0A9D6DSA7-F1
#
_entry.id   AF-A0A9D6DSA7-F1
#
_cell.length_a   1.000
_cell.length_b   1.000
_cell.length_c   1.000
_cell.angle_alpha   90.00
_cell.angle_beta   90.00
_cell.angle_gamma   90.00
#
_symmetry.space_group_name_H-M   'P 1'
#
loop_
_entity.id
_entity.type
_entity.pdbx_description
1 polymer ?
#
loop_
_entity_poly.entity_id
_entity_poly.type
_entity_poly.pdbx_seq_one_letter_code
_entity_poly.pdbx_strand_id
1 'polypeptide(L)'
;MKKKILVLMMVAVFAGGAFAFAGCPHGGKPCALSGSESESPCPVTQKFLKKARFYLGNAEAIGLSEEQAKTLRALQADVKKDAIRQGAQMQIFAMDVQAKLSEEKVDVAAVSQMIEEESKTFVEAAKRTVSAYAKMKDTLSAEQKDKAKALWKKKS
;
A
#
# COMPACT_ATOMS: atom_id res chain seq x y z
N MET A 1 -11.23 18.02 64.16
CA MET A 1 -10.21 17.58 65.14
C MET A 1 -9.62 16.26 64.62
N LYS A 2 -8.53 16.32 63.84
CA LYS A 2 -7.14 15.97 64.22
C LYS A 2 -6.94 14.51 64.70
N LYS A 3 -6.24 13.74 63.84
CA LYS A 3 -5.37 12.57 64.09
C LYS A 3 -6.13 11.27 64.42
N LYS A 4 -5.80 10.09 63.88
CA LYS A 4 -4.47 9.52 63.64
C LYS A 4 -4.48 8.59 62.42
N ILE A 5 -3.48 8.79 61.58
CA ILE A 5 -2.97 7.87 60.57
C ILE A 5 -2.39 6.65 61.31
N LEU A 6 -2.80 5.44 60.93
CA LEU A 6 -2.02 4.23 61.18
C LEU A 6 -1.78 3.56 59.83
N VAL A 7 -0.57 3.77 59.34
CA VAL A 7 0.03 3.06 58.21
C VAL A 7 0.23 1.62 58.64
N LEU A 8 -0.37 0.68 57.91
CA LEU A 8 0.05 -0.73 57.97
C LEU A 8 0.32 -1.18 56.54
N MET A 9 1.60 -1.07 56.17
CA MET A 9 2.20 -1.74 55.03
C MET A 9 1.91 -3.23 55.13
N MET A 10 1.09 -3.75 54.22
CA MET A 10 1.11 -5.17 53.88
C MET A 10 1.62 -5.28 52.45
N VAL A 11 2.93 -5.42 52.35
CA VAL A 11 3.65 -5.81 51.14
C VAL A 11 3.30 -7.27 50.87
N ALA A 12 2.31 -7.52 50.02
CA ALA A 12 2.05 -8.83 49.45
C ALA A 12 2.85 -8.95 48.14
N VAL A 13 4.04 -9.52 48.25
CA VAL A 13 4.84 -10.03 47.13
C VAL A 13 4.07 -11.21 46.51
N PHE A 14 3.30 -10.94 45.46
CA PHE A 14 3.00 -11.90 44.40
C PHE A 14 3.98 -11.56 43.26
N ALA A 15 5.20 -12.10 43.23
CA ALA A 15 5.53 -13.47 42.83
C ALA A 15 4.77 -13.89 41.56
N GLY A 16 5.41 -13.65 40.41
CA GLY A 16 5.35 -14.58 39.28
C GLY A 16 4.17 -14.49 38.33
N GLY A 17 4.00 -13.34 37.67
CA GLY A 17 3.13 -13.21 36.50
C GLY A 17 3.84 -12.49 35.37
N ALA A 18 5.00 -12.98 34.96
CA ALA A 18 5.63 -12.55 33.72
C ALA A 18 4.71 -12.98 32.57
N PHE A 19 3.85 -12.06 32.12
CA PHE A 19 3.33 -12.12 30.77
C PHE A 19 4.54 -12.02 29.84
N ALA A 20 5.03 -13.19 29.44
CA ALA A 20 5.88 -13.32 28.29
C ALA A 20 5.10 -12.76 27.11
N PHE A 21 5.33 -11.48 26.81
CA PHE A 21 5.33 -11.03 25.43
C PHE A 21 6.22 -12.04 24.72
N ALA A 22 5.61 -12.87 23.88
CA ALA A 22 6.32 -13.68 22.92
C ALA A 22 7.04 -12.71 21.96
N GLY A 23 8.16 -12.17 22.42
CA GLY A 23 9.17 -11.59 21.56
C GLY A 23 9.60 -12.72 20.64
N CYS A 24 9.44 -12.49 19.34
CA CYS A 24 9.92 -13.40 18.31
C CYS A 24 11.36 -13.83 18.66
N PRO A 25 11.63 -15.14 18.86
CA PRO A 25 12.90 -15.61 19.40
C PRO A 25 13.92 -15.69 18.27
N HIS A 26 14.22 -14.58 17.61
CA HIS A 26 15.28 -14.47 16.64
C HIS A 26 15.93 -13.10 16.83
N GLY A 27 17.22 -13.08 17.16
CA GLY A 27 18.08 -11.90 17.14
C GLY A 27 18.32 -11.36 15.72
N GLY A 28 17.27 -11.28 14.91
CA GLY A 28 17.22 -10.67 13.60
C GLY A 28 16.60 -9.29 13.73
N LYS A 29 17.12 -8.36 12.93
CA LYS A 29 16.61 -6.99 12.76
C LYS A 29 15.08 -6.94 12.87
N PRO A 30 14.50 -5.90 13.51
CA PRO A 30 13.05 -5.74 13.57
C PRO A 30 12.50 -5.95 12.17
N CYS A 31 11.45 -6.78 12.03
CA CYS A 31 10.77 -6.97 10.75
C CYS A 31 10.53 -5.58 10.17
N ALA A 32 11.27 -5.24 9.13
CA ALA A 32 11.24 -3.94 8.50
C ALA A 32 9.94 -3.87 7.69
N LEU A 33 8.81 -3.75 8.40
CA LEU A 33 7.55 -3.26 7.86
C LEU A 33 7.67 -1.79 7.44
N SER A 34 8.85 -1.18 7.58
CA SER A 34 9.28 -0.04 6.79
C SER A 34 9.62 -0.49 5.37
N GLY A 35 8.63 -1.01 4.65
CA GLY A 35 8.71 -1.05 3.20
C GLY A 35 8.81 0.40 2.75
N SER A 36 9.96 0.80 2.19
CA SER A 36 10.01 1.94 1.27
C SER A 36 8.78 1.85 0.39
N GLU A 37 7.96 2.91 0.32
CA GLU A 37 6.74 2.90 -0.48
C GLU A 37 7.11 2.32 -1.85
N SER A 38 6.69 1.06 -2.10
CA SER A 38 7.07 0.35 -3.31
C SER A 38 6.31 1.06 -4.41
N GLU A 39 6.94 2.06 -5.02
CA GLU A 39 6.39 2.71 -6.18
C GLU A 39 6.18 1.62 -7.22
N SER A 40 4.91 1.43 -7.59
CA SER A 40 4.55 0.53 -8.67
C SER A 40 5.39 0.89 -9.89
N PRO A 41 6.04 -0.08 -10.56
CA PRO A 41 6.79 0.20 -11.79
C PRO A 41 5.87 0.74 -12.90
N CYS A 42 4.57 0.49 -12.85
CA CYS A 42 3.59 1.04 -13.78
C CYS A 42 3.32 2.55 -13.51
N PRO A 43 3.60 3.45 -14.49
CA PRO A 43 3.37 4.89 -14.34
C PRO A 43 1.90 5.26 -14.11
N VAL A 44 0.97 4.50 -14.69
CA VAL A 44 -0.47 4.71 -14.53
C VAL A 44 -0.88 4.49 -13.07
N THR A 45 -0.36 3.42 -12.46
CA THR A 45 -0.62 3.06 -11.06
C THR A 45 0.00 4.08 -10.10
N GLN A 46 1.24 4.52 -10.36
CA GLN A 46 1.87 5.57 -9.57
C GLN A 46 1.05 6.87 -9.61
N LYS A 47 0.59 7.28 -10.80
CA LYS A 47 -0.25 8.47 -10.98
C LYS A 47 -1.58 8.35 -10.23
N PHE A 48 -2.22 7.18 -10.28
CA PHE A 48 -3.44 6.91 -9.52
C PHE A 48 -3.19 7.03 -8.02
N LEU A 49 -2.20 6.31 -7.47
CA LEU A 49 -1.92 6.28 -6.03
C LEU A 49 -1.55 7.65 -5.49
N LYS A 50 -0.73 8.42 -6.24
CA LYS A 50 -0.39 9.81 -5.90
C LYS A 50 -1.64 10.68 -5.82
N LYS A 51 -2.56 10.55 -6.78
CA LYS A 51 -3.78 11.36 -6.83
C LYS A 51 -4.78 10.96 -5.75
N ALA A 52 -4.98 9.67 -5.51
CA ALA A 52 -5.83 9.17 -4.43
C ALA A 52 -5.34 9.62 -3.05
N ARG A 53 -4.02 9.49 -2.79
CA ARG A 53 -3.39 9.98 -1.57
C ARG A 53 -3.60 11.48 -1.38
N PHE A 54 -3.50 12.26 -2.46
CA PHE A 54 -3.76 13.70 -2.39
C PHE A 54 -5.22 14.01 -2.04
N TYR A 55 -6.21 13.35 -2.65
CA TYR A 55 -7.61 13.60 -2.31
C TYR A 55 -7.92 13.23 -0.86
N LEU A 56 -7.45 12.06 -0.41
CA LEU A 56 -7.65 11.61 0.97
C LEU A 56 -6.93 12.48 1.99
N GLY A 57 -5.70 12.93 1.70
CA GLY A 57 -4.93 13.81 2.57
C GLY A 57 -5.42 15.26 2.62
N ASN A 58 -6.35 15.65 1.74
CA ASN A 58 -6.99 16.97 1.75
C ASN A 58 -8.52 16.83 1.80
N ALA A 59 -9.04 15.73 2.37
CA ALA A 59 -10.46 15.38 2.32
C ALA A 59 -11.36 16.50 2.86
N GLU A 60 -11.00 17.06 4.02
CA GLU A 60 -11.74 18.16 4.65
C GLU A 60 -11.71 19.43 3.79
N ALA A 61 -10.53 19.83 3.30
CA ALA A 61 -10.36 21.03 2.47
C ALA A 61 -11.07 20.93 1.11
N ILE A 62 -11.20 19.71 0.56
CA ILE A 62 -11.96 19.44 -0.66
C ILE A 62 -13.46 19.35 -0.34
N GLY A 63 -13.83 19.05 0.91
CA GLY A 63 -15.21 18.83 1.34
C GLY A 63 -15.74 17.46 0.94
N LEU A 64 -14.91 16.41 1.04
CA LEU A 64 -15.35 15.04 0.79
C LEU A 64 -16.31 14.56 1.88
N SER A 65 -17.41 13.93 1.49
CA SER A 65 -18.24 13.19 2.44
C SER A 65 -17.52 11.94 2.94
N GLU A 66 -17.99 11.39 4.06
CA GLU A 66 -17.45 10.15 4.61
C GLU A 66 -17.55 8.99 3.61
N GLU A 67 -18.68 8.88 2.90
CA GLU A 67 -18.89 7.85 1.88
C GLU A 67 -17.97 8.01 0.65
N GLN A 68 -17.72 9.26 0.21
CA GLN A 68 -16.74 9.53 -0.84
C GLN A 68 -15.34 9.14 -0.38
N ALA A 69 -14.94 9.52 0.84
CA ALA A 69 -13.64 9.18 1.40
C ALA A 69 -13.46 7.67 1.56
N LYS A 70 -14.49 6.96 2.01
CA LYS A 70 -14.51 5.49 2.10
C LYS A 70 -14.34 4.82 0.73
N THR A 71 -15.07 5.29 -0.28
CA THR A 71 -14.95 4.81 -1.66
C THR A 71 -13.53 5.01 -2.20
N LEU A 72 -12.95 6.19 -1.98
CA LEU A 72 -11.59 6.50 -2.40
C LEU A 72 -10.54 5.63 -1.70
N ARG A 73 -10.70 5.35 -0.39
CA ARG A 73 -9.80 4.43 0.35
C ARG A 73 -9.90 3.01 -0.19
N ALA A 74 -11.10 2.54 -0.51
CA ALA A 74 -11.29 1.21 -1.08
C ALA A 74 -10.59 1.10 -2.44
N LEU A 75 -10.83 2.05 -3.35
CA LEU A 75 -10.15 2.11 -4.65
C LEU A 75 -8.61 2.18 -4.48
N GLN A 76 -8.12 2.98 -3.53
CA GLN A 76 -6.69 3.07 -3.23
C GLN A 76 -6.11 1.74 -2.76
N ALA A 77 -6.80 1.06 -1.84
CA ALA A 77 -6.38 -0.22 -1.30
C ALA A 77 -6.33 -1.30 -2.38
N ASP A 78 -7.35 -1.37 -3.24
CA ASP A 78 -7.42 -2.38 -4.30
C ASP A 78 -6.33 -2.19 -5.35
N VAL A 79 -6.13 -0.95 -5.83
CA VAL A 79 -5.04 -0.67 -6.76
C VAL A 79 -3.67 -0.90 -6.12
N LYS A 80 -3.50 -0.61 -4.83
CA LYS A 80 -2.24 -0.88 -4.12
C LYS A 80 -1.98 -2.39 -3.97
N LYS A 81 -3.00 -3.20 -3.67
CA LYS A 81 -2.88 -4.66 -3.63
C LYS A 81 -2.49 -5.22 -5.00
N ASP A 82 -3.13 -4.74 -6.06
CA ASP A 82 -2.82 -5.15 -7.43
C ASP A 82 -1.41 -4.75 -7.84
N ALA A 83 -0.95 -3.57 -7.46
CA ALA A 83 0.42 -3.12 -7.67
C ALA A 83 1.46 -4.04 -7.01
N ILE A 84 1.20 -4.45 -5.76
CA ILE A 84 2.09 -5.36 -5.03
C ILE A 84 2.15 -6.72 -5.73
N ARG A 85 0.99 -7.27 -6.13
CA ARG A 85 0.92 -8.53 -6.88
C ARG A 85 1.69 -8.46 -8.19
N GLN A 86 1.51 -7.38 -8.95
CA GLN A 86 2.24 -7.15 -10.21
C GLN A 86 3.75 -7.02 -9.99
N GLY A 87 4.17 -6.33 -8.93
CA GLY A 87 5.58 -6.22 -8.57
C GLY A 87 6.21 -7.59 -8.28
N ALA A 88 5.51 -8.43 -7.51
CA ALA A 88 5.94 -9.80 -7.24
C ALA A 88 5.96 -10.65 -8.52
N GLN A 89 4.93 -10.55 -9.36
CA GLN A 89 4.85 -11.28 -10.62
C GLN A 89 5.98 -10.89 -11.58
N MET A 90 6.31 -9.60 -11.68
CA MET A 90 7.45 -9.11 -12.47
C MET A 90 8.79 -9.66 -11.96
N GLN A 91 8.96 -9.80 -10.64
CA GLN A 91 10.17 -10.41 -10.08
C GLN A 91 10.28 -11.88 -10.45
N ILE A 92 9.19 -12.64 -10.35
CA ILE A 92 9.13 -14.05 -10.76
C ILE A 92 9.46 -14.17 -12.25
N PHE A 93 8.78 -13.39 -13.10
CA PHE A 93 9.03 -13.36 -14.54
C PHE A 93 10.49 -13.05 -14.87
N ALA A 94 11.11 -12.07 -14.18
CA ALA A 94 12.52 -11.75 -14.38
C ALA A 94 13.44 -12.93 -14.02
N MET A 95 13.13 -13.68 -12.95
CA MET A 95 13.87 -14.89 -12.57
C MET A 95 13.71 -15.99 -13.63
N ASP A 96 12.50 -16.19 -14.14
CA ASP A 96 12.21 -17.21 -15.16
C ASP A 96 12.91 -16.91 -16.48
N VAL A 97 12.89 -15.64 -16.92
CA VAL A 97 13.66 -15.18 -18.09
C VAL A 97 15.16 -15.37 -17.87
N GLN A 98 15.68 -15.00 -16.69
CA GLN A 98 17.10 -15.19 -16.38
C GLN A 98 17.50 -16.66 -16.43
N ALA A 99 16.67 -17.57 -15.91
CA ALA A 99 16.90 -19.00 -15.98
C ALA A 99 16.97 -19.48 -17.45
N LYS A 100 16.04 -19.03 -18.31
CA LYS A 100 16.05 -19.36 -19.74
C LYS A 100 17.25 -18.82 -20.49
N LEU A 101 17.71 -17.62 -20.16
CA LEU A 101 18.90 -17.02 -20.76
C LEU A 101 20.21 -17.67 -20.29
N SER A 102 20.18 -18.45 -19.20
CA SER A 102 21.34 -19.18 -18.67
C SER A 102 21.55 -20.57 -19.29
N GLU A 103 20.63 -21.04 -20.14
CA GLU A 103 20.76 -22.30 -20.86
C GLU A 103 21.87 -22.22 -21.92
N GLU A 104 22.53 -23.36 -22.24
CA GLU A 104 23.62 -23.41 -23.23
C GLU A 104 23.20 -22.88 -24.61
N LYS A 105 21.94 -23.10 -24.98
CA LYS A 105 21.30 -22.53 -26.16
C LYS A 105 20.03 -21.84 -25.75
N VAL A 106 19.93 -20.56 -26.07
CA VAL A 106 18.74 -19.76 -25.80
C VAL A 106 17.64 -20.10 -26.81
N ASP A 107 16.52 -20.63 -26.31
CA ASP A 107 15.28 -20.76 -27.09
C ASP A 107 14.57 -19.41 -27.14
N VAL A 108 14.88 -18.63 -28.18
CA VAL A 108 14.30 -17.31 -28.40
C VAL A 108 12.78 -17.38 -28.54
N ALA A 109 12.23 -18.42 -29.18
CA ALA A 109 10.79 -18.55 -29.38
C ALA A 109 10.06 -18.76 -28.05
N ALA A 110 10.60 -19.62 -27.18
CA ALA A 110 10.03 -19.84 -25.85
C ALA A 110 10.09 -18.58 -24.97
N VAL A 111 11.22 -17.84 -25.00
CA VAL A 111 11.35 -16.58 -24.25
C VAL A 111 10.40 -15.51 -24.80
N SER A 112 10.26 -15.38 -26.12
CA SER A 112 9.31 -14.46 -26.75
C SER A 112 7.86 -14.77 -26.37
N GLN A 113 7.46 -16.04 -26.38
CA GLN A 113 6.12 -16.44 -25.96
C GLN A 113 5.86 -16.07 -24.49
N MET A 114 6.82 -16.31 -23.60
CA MET A 114 6.71 -15.96 -22.19
C MET A 114 6.53 -14.44 -21.99
N ILE A 115 7.29 -13.62 -22.74
CA ILE A 115 7.14 -12.16 -22.74
C ILE A 115 5.73 -11.75 -23.18
N GLU A 116 5.20 -12.36 -24.25
CA GLU A 116 3.87 -12.02 -24.78
C GLU A 116 2.75 -12.39 -23.81
N GLU A 117 2.83 -13.55 -23.17
CA GLU A 117 1.86 -14.02 -22.18
C GLU A 117 1.83 -13.08 -20.97
N GLU A 118 3.00 -12.76 -20.44
CA GLU A 118 3.11 -11.93 -19.25
C GLU A 118 2.74 -10.46 -19.51
N SER A 119 3.05 -9.96 -20.72
CA SER A 119 2.66 -8.62 -21.16
C SER A 119 1.14 -8.41 -21.13
N LYS A 120 0.34 -9.45 -21.45
CA LYS A 120 -1.12 -9.37 -21.37
C LYS A 120 -1.58 -9.09 -19.94
N THR A 121 -0.95 -9.73 -18.96
CA THR A 121 -1.28 -9.52 -17.54
C THR A 121 -1.01 -8.07 -17.11
N PHE A 122 0.13 -7.50 -17.51
CA PHE A 122 0.46 -6.10 -17.23
C PHE A 122 -0.46 -5.09 -17.94
N VAL A 123 -0.89 -5.40 -19.17
CA VAL A 123 -1.84 -4.57 -19.90
C VAL A 123 -3.22 -4.57 -19.22
N GLU A 124 -3.72 -5.73 -18.83
CA GLU A 124 -5.01 -5.83 -18.13
C GLU A 124 -4.98 -5.13 -16.77
N ALA A 125 -3.87 -5.26 -16.05
CA ALA A 125 -3.59 -4.50 -14.84
C ALA A 125 -3.68 -2.98 -15.07
N ALA A 126 -3.01 -2.45 -16.10
CA ALA A 126 -3.05 -1.04 -16.43
C ALA A 126 -4.48 -0.58 -16.76
N LYS A 127 -5.23 -1.38 -17.53
CA LYS A 127 -6.65 -1.10 -17.83
C LYS A 127 -7.50 -0.99 -16.56
N ARG A 128 -7.34 -1.93 -15.62
CA ARG A 128 -8.03 -1.87 -14.31
C ARG A 128 -7.70 -0.59 -13.55
N THR A 129 -6.43 -0.18 -13.53
CA THR A 129 -6.01 1.08 -12.90
C THR A 129 -6.64 2.30 -13.60
N VAL A 130 -6.71 2.33 -14.94
CA VAL A 130 -7.39 3.40 -15.68
C VAL A 130 -8.87 3.48 -15.30
N SER A 131 -9.55 2.33 -15.24
CA SER A 131 -10.96 2.27 -14.79
C SER A 131 -11.12 2.77 -13.35
N ALA A 132 -10.21 2.39 -12.45
CA ALA A 132 -10.20 2.90 -11.06
C ALA A 132 -9.97 4.42 -11.03
N TYR A 133 -9.09 4.95 -11.89
CA TYR A 133 -8.85 6.38 -12.00
C TYR A 133 -10.08 7.17 -12.48
N ALA A 134 -10.82 6.62 -13.45
CA ALA A 134 -12.10 7.19 -13.88
C ALA A 134 -13.11 7.21 -12.73
N LYS A 135 -13.33 6.08 -12.06
CA LYS A 135 -14.24 5.97 -10.89
C LYS A 135 -13.86 6.94 -9.76
N MET A 136 -12.57 7.07 -9.48
CA MET A 136 -12.07 8.05 -8.51
C MET A 136 -12.47 9.48 -8.90
N LYS A 137 -12.35 9.86 -10.17
CA LYS A 137 -12.79 11.18 -10.63
C LYS A 137 -14.30 11.34 -10.55
N ASP A 138 -15.06 10.31 -10.86
CA ASP A 138 -16.53 10.37 -10.85
C ASP A 138 -17.10 10.42 -9.43
N THR A 139 -16.33 9.97 -8.44
CA THR A 139 -16.67 10.09 -7.01
C THR A 139 -16.75 11.55 -6.56
N LEU A 140 -16.03 12.48 -7.21
CA LEU A 140 -16.01 13.90 -6.84
C LEU A 140 -17.04 14.71 -7.64
N SER A 141 -17.70 15.66 -6.97
CA SER A 141 -18.51 16.69 -7.62
C SER A 141 -17.66 17.67 -8.42
N ALA A 142 -18.29 18.49 -9.27
CA ALA A 142 -17.59 19.55 -10.01
C ALA A 142 -16.88 20.53 -9.07
N GLU A 143 -17.57 20.98 -8.01
CA GLU A 143 -17.02 21.90 -7.02
C GLU A 143 -15.80 21.29 -6.28
N GLN A 144 -15.88 20.01 -5.91
CA GLN A 144 -14.78 19.29 -5.27
C GLN A 144 -13.58 19.14 -6.21
N LYS A 145 -13.81 18.89 -7.51
CA LYS A 145 -12.75 18.84 -8.53
C LYS A 145 -12.02 20.18 -8.64
N ASP A 146 -12.74 21.30 -8.60
CA ASP A 146 -12.15 22.64 -8.67
C ASP A 146 -11.35 22.98 -7.42
N LYS A 147 -11.88 22.70 -6.22
CA LYS A 147 -11.14 22.84 -4.95
C LYS A 147 -9.85 22.01 -4.98
N ALA A 148 -9.95 20.75 -5.40
CA ALA A 148 -8.80 19.87 -5.49
C ALA A 148 -7.75 20.38 -6.51
N LYS A 149 -8.18 20.95 -7.64
CA LYS A 149 -7.30 21.56 -8.64
C LYS A 149 -6.60 22.81 -8.11
N ALA A 150 -7.31 23.67 -7.37
CA ALA A 150 -6.74 24.86 -6.74
C ALA A 150 -5.69 24.49 -5.70
N LEU A 151 -5.98 23.51 -4.84
CA LEU A 151 -5.04 23.00 -3.84
C LEU A 151 -3.80 22.35 -4.48
N TRP A 152 -3.98 21.61 -5.58
CA TRP A 152 -2.86 20.99 -6.29
C TRP A 152 -1.88 22.02 -6.85
N LYS A 153 -2.39 23.11 -7.44
CA LYS A 153 -1.56 24.19 -7.99
C LYS A 153 -0.74 24.93 -6.93
N LYS A 154 -1.27 25.05 -5.70
CA LYS A 154 -0.56 25.72 -4.59
C LYS A 154 0.59 24.88 -4.00
N LYS A 155 0.53 23.55 -4.18
CA LYS A 155 1.57 22.61 -3.71
C LYS A 155 2.60 22.23 -4.77
N SER A 156 2.36 22.62 -6.03
CA SER A 156 3.24 22.36 -7.17
C SER A 156 4.15 23.55 -7.44
#